data_AF-A0A963Y444-F1
#
_entry.id   AF-A0A963Y444-F1
#
_cell.length_a   1.000
_cell.length_b   1.000
_cell.length_c   1.000
_cell.angle_alpha   90.00
_cell.angle_beta   90.00
_cell.angle_gamma   90.00
#
_symmetry.space_group_name_H-M   'P 1'
#
loop_
_entity.id
_entity.type
_entity.pdbx_description
1 polymer ?
#
loop_
_entity_poly.entity_id
_entity_poly.type
_entity_poly.pdbx_seq_one_letter_code
_entity_poly.pdbx_strand_id
1 'polypeptide(L)'
;MSDETPTGTTHVTVQDIRAARYCLPGVRPWFRRHGLDWQAFLDHGLPAETLRATGDALVEPVIAKAEERAQADRETEALHERR
;
A
#
# COMPACT_ATOMS: atom_id res chain seq x y z
N MET A 1 -5.27 25.00 -10.63
CA MET A 1 -5.38 24.64 -9.21
C MET A 1 -4.64 23.32 -9.07
N SER A 2 -3.40 23.46 -8.60
CA SER A 2 -2.45 22.37 -8.45
C SER A 2 -2.94 21.41 -7.37
N ASP A 3 -2.92 20.12 -7.66
CA ASP A 3 -2.46 19.15 -6.68
C ASP A 3 -1.53 18.20 -7.44
N GLU A 4 -0.30 18.64 -7.60
CA GLU A 4 0.80 17.74 -7.91
C GLU A 4 1.07 17.01 -6.60
N THR A 5 0.57 15.79 -6.44
CA THR A 5 1.02 14.87 -5.38
C THR A 5 1.87 13.77 -6.03
N PRO A 6 3.18 13.96 -6.21
CA PRO A 6 4.11 12.87 -6.45
C PRO A 6 4.84 12.62 -5.14
N THR A 7 4.17 12.01 -4.17
CA THR A 7 4.83 11.68 -2.91
C THR A 7 4.56 10.19 -2.65
N GLY A 8 5.64 9.40 -2.78
CA GLY A 8 5.70 7.96 -2.50
C GLY A 8 5.05 7.03 -3.53
N THR A 9 5.79 6.63 -4.56
CA THR A 9 5.40 5.62 -5.59
C THR A 9 4.92 4.26 -5.03
N THR A 10 5.12 3.99 -3.74
CA THR A 10 4.79 2.71 -3.12
C THR A 10 3.28 2.48 -3.07
N HIS A 11 2.81 1.58 -3.93
CA HIS A 11 1.42 1.10 -3.95
C HIS A 11 1.24 -0.06 -2.98
N VAL A 12 0.32 0.12 -2.04
CA VAL A 12 -0.09 -0.90 -1.07
C VAL A 12 -1.25 -1.69 -1.65
N THR A 13 -1.16 -3.00 -1.54
CA THR A 13 -2.14 -3.95 -2.09
C THR A 13 -2.58 -4.96 -1.03
N VAL A 14 -3.57 -5.79 -1.39
CA VAL A 14 -4.03 -6.88 -0.52
C VAL A 14 -2.94 -7.88 -0.13
N GLN A 15 -1.89 -8.01 -0.94
CA GLN A 15 -0.76 -8.89 -0.67
C GLN A 15 0.05 -8.38 0.52
N ASP A 16 0.25 -7.06 0.60
CA ASP A 16 1.01 -6.42 1.67
C ASP A 16 0.27 -6.53 3.01
N ILE A 17 -1.06 -6.44 3.00
CA ILE A 17 -1.89 -6.72 4.19
C ILE A 17 -1.69 -8.16 4.70
N ARG A 18 -1.64 -9.13 3.78
CA ARG A 18 -1.41 -10.54 4.13
C ARG A 18 0.02 -10.76 4.63
N ALA A 19 1.00 -10.09 4.03
CA ALA A 19 2.40 -10.13 4.45
C ALA A 19 2.58 -9.51 5.85
N ALA A 20 1.82 -8.46 6.17
CA ALA A 20 1.73 -7.86 7.50
C ALA A 20 0.94 -8.70 8.52
N ARG A 21 0.48 -9.91 8.13
CA ARG A 21 -0.28 -10.85 8.97
C ARG A 21 -1.63 -10.32 9.47
N TYR A 22 -2.21 -9.34 8.79
CA TYR A 22 -3.55 -8.87 9.10
C TYR A 22 -4.64 -9.71 8.44
N CYS A 23 -5.78 -9.81 9.12
CA CYS A 23 -6.96 -10.48 8.61
C CYS A 23 -7.83 -9.50 7.81
N LEU A 24 -8.18 -9.87 6.57
CA LEU A 24 -9.04 -9.04 5.70
C LEU A 24 -10.39 -8.67 6.34
N PRO A 25 -11.07 -9.57 7.09
CA PRO A 25 -12.29 -9.19 7.80
C PRO A 25 -12.09 -8.11 8.87
N GLY A 26 -10.89 -8.01 9.47
CA GLY A 26 -10.56 -6.98 10.45
C GLY A 26 -10.17 -5.65 9.82
N VAL A 27 -9.55 -5.68 8.64
CA VAL A 27 -9.13 -4.47 7.92
C VAL A 27 -10.31 -3.78 7.20
N ARG A 28 -11.27 -4.55 6.67
CA ARG A 28 -12.45 -3.99 5.99
C ARG A 28 -13.25 -2.96 6.83
N PRO A 29 -13.59 -3.19 8.12
CA PRO A 29 -14.24 -2.19 8.94
C PRO A 29 -13.33 -1.00 9.28
N TRP A 30 -12.01 -1.18 9.33
CA TRP A 30 -11.05 -0.09 9.50
C TRP A 30 -11.08 0.87 8.30
N PHE A 31 -11.06 0.34 7.06
CA PHE A 31 -11.19 1.14 5.83
C PHE A 31 -12.46 2.01 5.86
N ARG A 32 -13.60 1.42 6.24
CA ARG A 32 -14.87 2.13 6.34
C ARG A 32 -14.86 3.26 7.38
N ARG A 33 -14.14 3.11 8.49
CA ARG A 33 -14.03 4.16 9.53
C ARG A 33 -13.22 5.35 9.05
N HIS A 34 -12.22 5.10 8.21
CA HIS A 34 -11.35 6.13 7.63
C HIS A 34 -11.87 6.69 6.29
N GLY A 35 -13.06 6.27 5.84
CA GLY A 35 -13.64 6.73 4.58
C GLY A 35 -12.94 6.19 3.33
N LEU A 36 -12.13 5.14 3.47
CA LEU A 36 -11.43 4.49 2.37
C LEU A 36 -12.32 3.44 1.70
N ASP A 37 -12.28 3.39 0.38
CA ASP A 37 -13.04 2.43 -0.41
C ASP A 37 -12.28 1.09 -0.50
N TRP A 38 -12.86 0.05 0.10
CA TRP A 38 -12.30 -1.30 0.09
C TRP A 38 -12.28 -1.92 -1.30
N GLN A 39 -13.30 -1.66 -2.13
CA GLN A 39 -13.41 -2.23 -3.47
C GLN A 39 -12.39 -1.59 -4.40
N ALA A 40 -12.23 -0.28 -4.32
CA ALA A 40 -11.18 0.47 -5.00
C ALA A 40 -9.79 -0.09 -4.67
N PHE A 41 -9.51 -0.27 -3.37
CA PHE A 41 -8.25 -0.84 -2.90
C PHE A 41 -7.97 -2.26 -3.43
N LEU A 42 -8.99 -3.10 -3.61
CA LEU A 42 -8.79 -4.44 -4.17
C LEU A 42 -8.47 -4.43 -5.67
N ASP A 43 -8.97 -3.45 -6.40
CA ASP A 43 -8.82 -3.35 -7.85
C ASP A 43 -7.47 -2.74 -8.24
N HIS A 44 -7.09 -1.62 -7.61
CA HIS A 44 -5.87 -0.86 -7.94
C HIS A 44 -4.89 -0.67 -6.78
N GLY A 45 -5.25 -1.08 -5.56
CA GLY A 45 -4.46 -0.75 -4.36
C GLY A 45 -4.67 0.69 -3.91
N LEU A 46 -3.85 1.15 -2.96
CA LEU A 46 -3.81 2.55 -2.53
C LEU A 46 -2.36 2.98 -2.33
N PRO A 47 -2.03 4.26 -2.52
CA PRO A 47 -0.70 4.74 -2.20
C PRO A 47 -0.45 4.66 -0.69
N ALA A 48 0.78 4.30 -0.32
CA ALA A 48 1.20 4.19 1.07
C ALA A 48 0.94 5.48 1.87
N GLU A 49 1.00 6.63 1.20
CA GLU A 49 0.75 7.92 1.84
C GLU A 49 -0.69 8.16 2.24
N THR A 50 -1.66 7.67 1.45
CA THR A 50 -3.07 7.72 1.84
C THR A 50 -3.29 6.97 3.15
N LEU A 51 -2.57 5.87 3.34
CA LEU A 51 -2.59 5.13 4.59
C LEU A 51 -1.84 5.88 5.71
N ARG A 52 -0.67 6.49 5.45
CA ARG A 52 0.03 7.33 6.46
C ARG A 52 -0.82 8.52 6.92
N ALA A 53 -1.60 9.11 6.02
CA ALA A 53 -2.47 10.24 6.31
C ALA A 53 -3.59 9.89 7.30
N THR A 54 -3.94 8.60 7.48
CA THR A 54 -4.90 8.20 8.51
C THR A 54 -4.33 8.32 9.93
N GLY A 55 -3.00 8.45 10.08
CA GLY A 55 -2.32 8.61 11.37
C GLY A 55 -2.44 7.39 12.29
N ASP A 56 -2.71 6.22 11.73
CA ASP A 56 -3.00 5.00 12.49
C ASP A 56 -1.79 4.06 12.48
N ALA A 57 -1.33 3.61 13.66
CA ALA A 57 -0.18 2.71 13.77
C ALA A 57 -0.41 1.35 13.07
N LEU A 58 -1.67 0.99 12.79
CA LEU A 58 -2.00 -0.23 12.04
C LEU A 58 -1.49 -0.22 10.59
N VAL A 59 -1.27 0.96 9.99
CA VAL A 59 -0.83 1.05 8.59
C VAL A 59 0.67 0.85 8.42
N GLU A 60 1.47 1.18 9.44
CA GLU A 60 2.93 1.12 9.41
C GLU A 60 3.48 -0.25 8.94
N PRO A 61 3.07 -1.40 9.53
CA PRO A 61 3.58 -2.69 9.08
C PRO A 61 3.09 -3.07 7.68
N VAL A 62 1.93 -2.57 7.23
CA VAL A 62 1.45 -2.80 5.85
C VAL A 62 2.30 -2.02 4.85
N ILE A 63 2.58 -0.75 5.16
CA ILE A 63 3.41 0.12 4.33
C ILE A 63 4.82 -0.45 4.21
N ALA A 64 5.41 -0.89 5.33
CA ALA A 64 6.74 -1.51 5.32
C ALA A 64 6.80 -2.72 4.37
N LYS A 65 5.74 -3.55 4.34
CA LYS A 65 5.67 -4.70 3.40
C LYS A 65 5.50 -4.29 1.95
N ALA A 66 4.74 -3.24 1.68
CA ALA A 66 4.64 -2.70 0.33
C ALA A 66 5.96 -2.08 -0.15
N GLU A 67 6.72 -1.44 0.73
CA GLU A 67 8.05 -0.90 0.42
C GLU A 67 9.07 -2.01 0.16
N GLU A 68 9.09 -3.06 0.99
CA GLU A 68 9.92 -4.26 0.76
C GLU A 68 9.63 -4.88 -0.61
N ARG A 69 8.34 -5.04 -0.96
CA ARG A 69 7.92 -5.57 -2.27
C ARG A 69 8.33 -4.66 -3.42
N ALA A 70 8.04 -3.36 -3.32
CA ALA A 70 8.38 -2.41 -4.37
C ALA A 70 9.90 -2.34 -4.62
N GLN A 71 10.71 -2.48 -3.57
CA GLN A 71 12.16 -2.54 -3.70
C GLN A 71 12.62 -3.83 -4.41
N ALA A 72 12.02 -4.98 -4.05
CA ALA A 72 12.30 -6.25 -4.71
C ALA A 72 11.87 -6.27 -6.19
N ASP A 73 10.73 -5.65 -6.51
CA ASP A 73 10.23 -5.51 -7.88
C ASP A 73 11.20 -4.66 -8.73
N ARG A 74 11.66 -3.51 -8.20
CA ARG A 74 12.66 -2.66 -8.86
C ARG A 74 13.99 -3.37 -9.07
N GLU A 75 14.44 -4.15 -8.09
CA GLU A 75 15.67 -4.95 -8.21
C GLU A 75 15.54 -6.03 -9.28
N THR A 76 14.38 -6.68 -9.35
CA THR A 76 14.06 -7.70 -10.37
C THR A 76 14.03 -7.08 -11.77
N GLU A 77 13.43 -5.90 -11.92
CA GLU A 77 13.40 -5.16 -13.19
C GLU A 77 14.80 -4.75 -13.64
N ALA A 78 15.63 -4.21 -12.73
CA ALA A 78 17.02 -3.84 -13.01
C ALA A 78 17.91 -5.06 -13.37
N LEU A 79 17.60 -6.25 -12.86
CA LEU A 79 18.28 -7.48 -13.26
C LEU A 79 17.87 -7.94 -14.66
N HIS A 80 16.61 -7.79 -15.04
CA HIS A 80 16.11 -8.15 -16.37
C HIS A 80 16.66 -7.23 -17.47
N GLU A 81 16.84 -5.94 -17.22
CA GLU A 81 17.41 -5.00 -18.20
C GLU A 81 18.89 -5.25 -18.52
N ARG A 82 19.60 -5.96 -17.63
CA ARG A 82 21.04 -6.25 -17.76
C ARG A 82 21.36 -7.57 -18.48
N ARG A 83 20.34 -8.31 -18.92
CA ARG A 83 20.47 -9.60 -19.61
C ARG A 83 20.18 -9.46 -21.10
#